data_AF-A0A317YNJ4-F1
#
_entry.id   AF-A0A317YNJ4-F1
#
_cell.length_a   1.000
_cell.length_b   1.000
_cell.length_c   1.000
_cell.angle_alpha   90.00
_cell.angle_beta   90.00
_cell.angle_gamma   90.00
#
_symmetry.space_group_name_H-M   'P 1'
#
loop_
_entity.id
_entity.type
_entity.pdbx_description
1 polymer ?
#
loop_
_entity_poly.entity_id
_entity_poly.type
_entity_poly.pdbx_seq_one_letter_code
_entity_poly.pdbx_strand_id
1 'polypeptide(L)'
;MYKNYNMTQLTLPIETSVRIPQNDISRYVNEIVETIPDSEFDEFRHHRGATSYHPKMMLKIILYAYTQSVFSGRRIEKLLHDSIRMMWLAQNQTPSYKTINRFRVNPNT
;
A
#
# COMPACT_ATOMS: atom_id res chain seq x y z
N MET A 1 -5.71 32.23 -22.70
CA MET A 1 -6.81 31.32 -23.11
C MET A 1 -6.75 30.09 -22.21
N TYR A 2 -7.86 29.71 -21.56
CA TYR A 2 -7.89 28.60 -20.60
C TYR A 2 -8.22 27.28 -21.29
N LYS A 3 -7.72 26.17 -20.73
CA LYS A 3 -8.14 24.83 -21.15
C LYS A 3 -9.56 24.56 -20.65
N ASN A 4 -10.38 23.88 -21.45
CA ASN A 4 -11.73 23.50 -21.06
C ASN A 4 -11.68 22.60 -19.80
N TYR A 5 -12.44 22.96 -18.78
CA TYR A 5 -12.50 22.25 -17.49
C TYR A 5 -13.90 21.68 -17.30
N ASN A 6 -14.01 20.36 -17.42
CA ASN A 6 -15.25 19.64 -17.18
C ASN A 6 -14.99 18.46 -16.24
N MET A 7 -15.54 18.53 -15.02
CA MET A 7 -15.38 17.48 -14.01
C MET A 7 -16.23 16.23 -14.28
N THR A 8 -17.31 16.35 -15.06
CA THR A 8 -18.23 15.22 -15.34
C THR A 8 -17.82 14.44 -16.57
N GLN A 9 -16.69 14.78 -17.20
CA GLN A 9 -16.21 14.10 -18.39
C GLN A 9 -15.77 12.67 -18.08
N LEU A 10 -16.39 11.71 -18.75
CA LEU A 10 -15.98 10.30 -18.73
C LEU A 10 -14.55 10.18 -19.24
N THR A 11 -13.71 9.52 -18.45
CA THR A 11 -12.33 9.18 -18.79
C THR A 11 -12.11 7.70 -18.57
N LEU A 12 -11.23 7.10 -19.37
CA LEU A 12 -10.84 5.71 -19.17
C LEU A 12 -10.01 5.60 -17.88
N PRO A 13 -10.21 4.54 -17.08
CA PRO A 13 -9.36 4.28 -15.92
C PRO A 13 -7.94 3.96 -16.42
N ILE A 14 -7.00 4.84 -16.09
CA ILE A 14 -5.58 4.65 -16.35
C ILE A 14 -5.00 3.87 -15.18
N GLU A 15 -4.07 2.95 -15.45
CA GLU A 15 -3.31 2.29 -14.40
C GLU A 15 -2.65 3.31 -13.46
N THR A 16 -2.70 3.06 -12.16
CA THR A 16 -2.13 3.95 -11.14
C THR A 16 -0.61 4.09 -11.30
N SER A 17 0.05 3.06 -11.85
CA SER A 17 1.48 3.02 -12.17
C SER A 17 1.94 4.17 -13.08
N VAL A 18 1.10 4.55 -14.05
CA VAL A 18 1.40 5.59 -15.06
C VAL A 18 1.43 6.99 -14.44
N ARG A 19 0.70 7.19 -13.33
CA ARG A 19 0.64 8.49 -12.62
C ARG A 19 1.81 8.73 -11.67
N ILE A 20 2.58 7.69 -11.32
CA ILE A 20 3.65 7.77 -10.33
C ILE A 20 4.99 7.99 -11.04
N PRO A 21 5.70 9.11 -10.76
CA PRO A 21 7.03 9.37 -11.31
C PRO A 21 8.01 8.23 -11.03
N GLN A 22 9.03 8.08 -11.87
CA GLN A 22 10.06 7.04 -11.67
C GLN A 22 10.93 7.31 -10.42
N ASN A 23 11.19 8.58 -10.10
CA ASN A 23 11.99 9.00 -8.94
C ASN A 23 11.14 9.23 -7.67
N ASP A 24 10.07 8.45 -7.47
CA ASP A 24 9.18 8.60 -6.31
C ASP A 24 9.55 7.62 -5.19
N ILE A 25 9.40 8.07 -3.93
CA ILE A 25 9.70 7.27 -2.73
C ILE A 25 8.92 5.95 -2.72
N SER A 26 7.70 5.92 -3.24
CA SER A 26 6.91 4.68 -3.30
C SER A 26 7.59 3.59 -4.13
N ARG A 27 8.29 3.93 -5.21
CA ARG A 27 9.03 2.95 -6.03
C ARG A 27 10.26 2.43 -5.30
N TYR A 28 11.01 3.31 -4.64
CA TYR A 28 12.14 2.89 -3.81
C TYR A 28 11.71 1.96 -2.66
N VAL A 29 10.59 2.26 -1.99
CA VAL A 29 10.02 1.36 -0.97
C VAL A 29 9.67 0.01 -1.57
N ASN A 30 9.07 -0.01 -2.76
CA ASN A 30 8.74 -1.26 -3.44
C ASN A 30 10.00 -2.07 -3.78
N GLU A 31 11.02 -1.43 -4.38
CA GLU A 31 12.29 -2.07 -4.71
C GLU A 31 12.99 -2.65 -3.47
N ILE A 32 13.11 -1.87 -2.40
CA ILE A 32 13.71 -2.32 -1.14
C ILE A 32 12.98 -3.56 -0.61
N VAL A 33 11.65 -3.55 -0.57
CA VAL A 33 10.89 -4.71 -0.04
C VAL A 33 11.01 -5.93 -0.96
N GLU A 34 11.14 -5.75 -2.28
CA GLU A 34 11.32 -6.88 -3.20
C GLU A 34 12.72 -7.52 -3.12
N THR A 35 13.73 -6.79 -2.64
CA THR A 35 15.06 -7.39 -2.42
C THR A 35 15.09 -8.37 -1.24
N ILE A 36 14.10 -8.33 -0.35
CA ILE A 36 14.03 -9.22 0.82
C ILE A 36 13.57 -10.61 0.35
N PRO A 37 14.31 -11.69 0.69
CA PRO A 37 13.94 -13.04 0.28
C PRO A 37 12.63 -13.48 0.94
N ASP A 38 11.86 -14.29 0.21
CA ASP A 38 10.53 -14.73 0.65
C ASP A 38 10.56 -15.59 1.92
N SER A 39 11.72 -16.20 2.24
CA SER A 39 11.92 -16.99 3.45
C SER A 39 11.73 -16.19 4.74
N GLU A 40 12.07 -14.90 4.73
CA GLU A 40 11.88 -14.01 5.89
C GLU A 40 10.40 -13.73 6.16
N PHE A 41 9.53 -13.97 5.17
CA PHE A 41 8.09 -13.77 5.29
C PHE A 41 7.32 -15.05 5.61
N ASP A 42 8.00 -16.19 5.74
CA ASP A 42 7.36 -17.48 5.99
C ASP A 42 6.67 -17.53 7.37
N GLU A 43 7.21 -16.84 8.38
CA GLU A 43 6.55 -16.74 9.70
C GLU A 43 5.16 -16.07 9.61
N PHE A 44 4.97 -15.17 8.64
CA PHE A 44 3.68 -14.50 8.42
C PHE A 44 2.71 -15.36 7.59
N ARG A 45 3.14 -16.49 7.02
CA ARG A 45 2.28 -17.37 6.23
C ARG A 45 1.46 -18.26 7.15
N HIS A 46 0.14 -18.08 7.08
CA HIS A 46 -0.81 -18.89 7.85
C HIS A 46 -1.39 -19.97 6.94
N HIS A 47 -1.20 -21.23 7.33
CA HIS A 47 -1.75 -22.38 6.59
C HIS A 47 -3.20 -22.72 6.94
N ARG A 48 -3.77 -22.07 7.96
CA ARG A 48 -5.17 -22.26 8.40
C ARG A 48 -5.87 -20.92 8.59
N GLY A 49 -7.17 -20.89 8.25
CA GLY A 49 -8.02 -19.71 8.39
C GLY A 49 -8.23 -18.97 7.06
N ALA A 50 -8.75 -17.74 7.15
CA ALA A 50 -8.97 -16.88 5.99
C ALA A 50 -7.64 -16.40 5.40
N THR A 51 -7.59 -16.22 4.08
CA THR A 51 -6.40 -15.76 3.36
C THR A 51 -5.96 -14.39 3.89
N SER A 52 -4.77 -14.34 4.50
CA SER A 52 -4.15 -13.10 4.94
C SER A 52 -3.65 -12.28 3.75
N TYR A 53 -3.55 -10.96 3.94
CA TYR A 53 -2.87 -10.07 3.00
C TYR A 53 -1.41 -10.47 2.83
N HIS A 54 -0.83 -10.21 1.65
CA HIS A 54 0.56 -10.56 1.38
C HIS A 54 1.51 -9.78 2.33
N PRO A 55 2.43 -10.44 3.06
CA PRO A 55 3.31 -9.78 4.02
C PRO A 55 4.15 -8.66 3.40
N LYS A 56 4.71 -8.88 2.20
CA LYS A 56 5.40 -7.81 1.43
C LYS A 56 4.53 -6.58 1.18
N MET A 57 3.24 -6.77 0.86
CA MET A 57 2.32 -5.64 0.63
C MET A 57 2.10 -4.87 1.94
N MET A 58 1.84 -5.59 3.04
CA MET A 58 1.66 -4.98 4.36
C MET A 58 2.91 -4.21 4.81
N LEU A 59 4.11 -4.74 4.53
CA LEU A 59 5.37 -4.06 4.83
C LEU A 59 5.54 -2.79 3.99
N LYS A 60 5.26 -2.84 2.68
CA LYS A 60 5.34 -1.68 1.78
C LYS A 60 4.46 -0.52 2.24
N ILE A 61 3.20 -0.79 2.59
CA ILE A 61 2.28 0.26 3.04
C ILE A 61 2.71 0.86 4.39
N ILE A 62 3.29 0.07 5.29
CA ILE A 62 3.75 0.58 6.58
C ILE A 62 5.00 1.44 6.39
N LEU A 63 6.00 0.96 5.65
CA LEU A 63 7.22 1.71 5.38
C LEU A 63 6.91 3.02 4.67
N TYR A 64 6.11 2.99 3.61
CA TYR A 64 5.74 4.21 2.91
C TYR A 64 4.96 5.19 3.82
N ALA A 65 4.04 4.71 4.66
CA ALA A 65 3.33 5.57 5.61
C ALA A 65 4.28 6.24 6.62
N TYR A 66 5.31 5.52 7.07
CA TYR A 66 6.31 6.04 8.01
C TYR A 66 7.21 7.10 7.37
N THR A 67 7.53 7.00 6.07
CA THR A 67 8.23 8.08 5.37
C THR A 67 7.45 9.40 5.37
N GLN A 68 6.11 9.34 5.50
CA GLN A 68 5.23 10.51 5.59
C GLN A 68 4.87 10.90 7.04
N SER A 69 5.54 10.33 8.04
CA SER A 69 5.23 10.52 9.46
C SER A 69 3.80 10.14 9.86
N VAL A 70 3.19 9.18 9.14
CA VAL A 70 1.85 8.66 9.41
C VAL A 70 1.95 7.34 10.18
N PHE A 71 1.83 7.42 11.49
CA PHE A 71 1.99 6.24 12.36
C PHE A 71 0.67 5.57 12.76
N SER A 72 -0.43 6.31 12.82
CA SER A 72 -1.73 5.75 13.26
C SER A 72 -2.31 4.80 12.21
N GLY A 73 -2.68 3.57 12.62
CA GLY A 73 -3.29 2.58 11.73
C GLY A 73 -4.55 3.10 11.03
N ARG A 74 -5.38 3.91 11.70
CA ARG A 74 -6.57 4.55 11.09
C ARG A 74 -6.20 5.60 10.04
N ARG A 75 -5.09 6.32 10.25
CA ARG A 75 -4.60 7.28 9.25
C ARG A 75 -4.03 6.56 8.03
N ILE A 76 -3.40 5.40 8.22
CA ILE A 76 -2.91 4.56 7.12
C ILE A 76 -4.07 3.98 6.32
N GLU A 77 -5.10 3.47 7.00
CA GLU A 77 -6.36 3.02 6.38
C GLU A 77 -6.97 4.13 5.52
N LYS A 78 -7.06 5.36 6.04
CA LYS A 78 -7.52 6.51 5.25
C LYS A 78 -6.61 6.79 4.03
N LEU A 79 -5.30 6.72 4.23
CA LEU A 79 -4.32 6.98 3.16
C LEU A 79 -4.41 5.95 2.02
N LEU A 80 -4.85 4.72 2.30
CA LEU A 80 -5.11 3.70 1.28
C LEU A 80 -6.24 4.06 0.32
N HIS A 81 -7.20 4.89 0.76
CA HIS A 81 -8.28 5.37 -0.09
C HIS A 81 -7.93 6.69 -0.79
N ASP A 82 -7.17 7.56 -0.12
CA ASP A 82 -6.93 8.93 -0.60
C ASP A 82 -5.67 9.04 -1.50
N SER A 83 -4.66 8.20 -1.29
CA SER A 83 -3.36 8.34 -1.95
C SER A 83 -3.15 7.33 -3.07
N ILE A 84 -2.97 7.82 -4.29
CA ILE A 84 -2.65 7.02 -5.49
C ILE A 84 -1.41 6.14 -5.26
N ARG A 85 -0.41 6.62 -4.50
CA ARG A 85 0.80 5.85 -4.19
C ARG A 85 0.51 4.67 -3.28
N MET A 86 -0.34 4.86 -2.27
CA MET A 86 -0.76 3.75 -1.41
C MET A 86 -1.64 2.76 -2.15
N MET A 87 -2.55 3.25 -2.98
CA MET A 87 -3.37 2.41 -3.85
C MET A 87 -2.50 1.56 -4.78
N TRP A 88 -1.42 2.13 -5.33
CA TRP A 88 -0.47 1.38 -6.15
C TRP A 88 0.31 0.33 -5.34
N LEU A 89 0.89 0.70 -4.20
CA LEU A 89 1.63 -0.23 -3.33
C LEU A 89 0.76 -1.39 -2.82
N ALA A 90 -0.51 -1.11 -2.54
CA ALA A 90 -1.47 -2.10 -2.06
C ALA A 90 -2.24 -2.81 -3.18
N GLN A 91 -1.99 -2.49 -4.46
CA GLN A 91 -2.77 -3.00 -5.60
C GLN A 91 -4.29 -2.83 -5.40
N ASN A 92 -4.72 -1.64 -4.94
CA ASN A 92 -6.09 -1.29 -4.56
C ASN A 92 -6.72 -2.12 -3.43
N GLN A 93 -5.94 -2.94 -2.72
CA GLN A 93 -6.41 -3.59 -1.51
C GLN A 93 -6.44 -2.59 -0.35
N THR A 94 -7.46 -2.68 0.50
CA THR A 94 -7.68 -1.72 1.58
C THR A 94 -7.73 -2.46 2.92
N PRO A 95 -6.58 -2.91 3.45
CA PRO A 95 -6.52 -3.56 4.75
C PRO A 95 -7.02 -2.60 5.84
N SER A 96 -7.85 -3.13 6.74
CA SER A 96 -8.42 -2.34 7.83
C SER A 96 -7.36 -1.90 8.84
N TYR A 97 -7.65 -0.86 9.62
CA TYR A 97 -6.73 -0.43 10.70
C TYR A 97 -6.42 -1.56 11.69
N LYS A 98 -7.36 -2.49 11.92
CA LYS A 98 -7.16 -3.66 12.79
C LYS A 98 -6.12 -4.60 12.20
N THR A 99 -6.20 -4.86 10.90
CA THR A 99 -5.25 -5.71 10.16
C THR A 99 -3.85 -5.10 10.18
N ILE A 100 -3.75 -3.79 9.93
CA ILE A 100 -2.48 -3.06 9.97
C ILE A 100 -1.84 -3.12 11.37
N ASN A 101 -2.64 -2.88 12.41
CA ASN A 101 -2.13 -2.91 13.79
C ASN A 101 -1.74 -4.32 14.23
N ARG A 102 -2.49 -5.35 13.82
CA ARG A 102 -2.17 -6.75 14.09
C ARG A 102 -0.82 -7.13 13.48
N PHE A 103 -0.60 -6.78 12.22
CA PHE A 103 0.67 -7.03 11.52
C PHE A 103 1.89 -6.39 12.20
N ARG A 104 1.71 -5.27 12.93
CA ARG A 104 2.79 -4.61 13.68
C ARG A 104 3.14 -5.26 15.01
N VAL A 105 2.14 -5.83 15.69
CA VAL A 105 2.29 -6.28 17.08
C VAL A 105 2.67 -7.75 17.13
N ASN A 106 2.11 -8.58 16.25
CA ASN A 106 2.38 -10.02 16.30
C ASN A 106 2.21 -10.68 14.92
N PRO A 107 3.24 -11.36 14.39
CA PRO A 107 3.13 -12.20 13.21
C PRO A 107 2.11 -13.34 13.38
N ASN A 108 1.91 -13.84 14.60
CA ASN A 108 1.33 -15.17 14.87
C ASN A 108 -0.13 -15.15 15.38
N THR A 109 -0.95 -14.12 15.11
CA THR A 109 -2.35 -14.05 15.62
C THR A 109 -3.40 -13.69 14.60
#